data_AF-A0A956BYH7-F1
#
_entry.id   AF-A0A956BYH7-F1
#
_cell.length_a   1.000
_cell.length_b   1.000
_cell.length_c   1.000
_cell.angle_alpha   90.00
_cell.angle_beta   90.00
_cell.angle_gamma   90.00
#
_symmetry.space_group_name_H-M   'P 1'
#
loop_
_entity.id
_entity.type
_entity.pdbx_description
1 polymer ?
#
loop_
_entity_poly.entity_id
_entity_poly.type
_entity_poly.pdbx_seq_one_letter_code
_entity_poly.pdbx_strand_id
1 'polypeptide(L)'
;MERITREAFVGVMGEQGGLSLEGAGTRDLRALGLHRADGNGDGRIEGQKEYEQLFALIDQHDRNGDVGSVTPGKGRTTRALQVIARLTENLSLGRAARRGRHADVTYLGMNPASEPREIAGLRRRGVRLDVIAHQEMGGPRRAGSEGPRLRHALDDLGLPAAQTSHIQLALERAPRESRDELLGLARLWADGEKGLPMPGRLVISGHGTSSVALVYGDHGDLYLKSIADLARAMPKAAAQVKHVHISACNQGHPEQIAQWQATFTEMETFWAYDDTAPSGEFGGTDSHLGTWEAMTRRSRAPRPSVIHRLHRSQAIVFWTRTEGVVTR
;
A
#
# COMPACT_ATOMS: atom_id res chain seq x y z
N MET A 1 -8.00 -1.11 14.03
CA MET A 1 -8.51 -2.31 13.32
C MET A 1 -9.51 -1.75 12.33
N GLU A 2 -9.18 -1.77 11.04
CA GLU A 2 -9.93 -1.05 10.01
C GLU A 2 -11.40 -1.50 10.01
N ARG A 3 -12.31 -0.57 10.38
CA ARG A 3 -13.75 -0.82 10.39
C ARG A 3 -14.18 -1.26 9.00
N ILE A 4 -14.74 -2.45 8.91
CA ILE A 4 -15.29 -2.96 7.65
C ILE A 4 -16.45 -2.05 7.27
N THR A 5 -16.37 -1.37 6.12
CA THR A 5 -17.51 -0.59 5.63
C THR A 5 -18.60 -1.52 5.15
N ARG A 6 -19.85 -1.06 5.21
CA ARG A 6 -21.00 -1.81 4.73
C ARG A 6 -20.82 -2.23 3.27
N GLU A 7 -20.35 -1.33 2.40
CA GLU A 7 -20.13 -1.68 0.98
C GLU A 7 -19.04 -2.74 0.80
N ALA A 8 -17.95 -2.66 1.57
CA ALA A 8 -16.87 -3.64 1.50
C ALA A 8 -17.35 -5.03 1.95
N PHE A 9 -18.17 -5.10 3.01
CA PHE A 9 -18.76 -6.34 3.47
C PHE A 9 -19.69 -6.97 2.42
N VAL A 10 -20.64 -6.18 1.91
CA VAL A 10 -21.62 -6.63 0.91
C VAL A 10 -20.92 -7.11 -0.36
N GLY A 11 -19.90 -6.38 -0.82
CA GLY A 11 -19.11 -6.77 -1.99
C GLY A 11 -18.40 -8.11 -1.80
N VAL A 12 -17.76 -8.34 -0.65
CA VAL A 12 -17.06 -9.61 -0.39
C VAL A 12 -18.03 -10.79 -0.27
N MET A 13 -19.16 -10.62 0.41
CA MET A 13 -20.18 -11.67 0.52
C MET A 13 -20.81 -12.01 -0.84
N GLY A 14 -21.01 -11.01 -1.70
CA GLY A 14 -21.47 -11.19 -3.07
C GLY A 14 -20.55 -12.07 -3.91
N GLU A 15 -19.23 -11.89 -3.79
CA GLU A 15 -18.24 -12.72 -4.48
C GLU A 15 -18.19 -14.17 -3.97
N GLN A 16 -18.56 -14.43 -2.71
CA GLN A 16 -18.52 -15.76 -2.10
C GLN A 16 -19.77 -16.62 -2.36
N GLY A 17 -20.79 -16.07 -3.03
CA GLY A 17 -22.00 -16.83 -3.36
C GLY A 17 -22.94 -17.09 -2.17
N GLY A 18 -22.90 -16.20 -1.16
CA GLY A 18 -23.79 -16.24 -0.01
C GLY A 18 -23.34 -17.13 1.14
N LEU A 19 -24.08 -17.04 2.24
CA LEU A 19 -23.86 -17.84 3.44
C LEU A 19 -24.99 -18.85 3.60
N SER A 20 -24.68 -20.14 3.59
CA SER A 20 -25.65 -21.17 3.96
C SER A 20 -25.84 -21.24 5.48
N LEU A 21 -27.10 -21.27 5.92
CA LEU A 21 -27.48 -21.48 7.32
C LEU A 21 -27.82 -22.96 7.61
N GLU A 22 -27.66 -23.85 6.63
CA GLU A 22 -27.94 -25.28 6.80
C GLU A 22 -27.06 -25.89 7.90
N GLY A 23 -27.69 -26.61 8.83
CA GLY A 23 -27.02 -27.22 9.98
C GLY A 23 -26.89 -26.33 11.23
N ALA A 24 -27.27 -25.05 11.15
CA ALA A 24 -27.51 -24.23 12.34
C ALA A 24 -28.94 -24.51 12.87
N GLY A 25 -29.06 -24.88 14.15
CA GLY A 25 -30.38 -25.12 14.73
C GLY A 25 -31.25 -23.87 14.67
N THR A 26 -32.53 -24.01 14.33
CA THR A 26 -33.52 -22.90 14.26
C THR A 26 -33.57 -22.06 15.53
N ARG A 27 -33.27 -22.66 16.69
CA ARG A 27 -33.16 -21.97 17.98
C ARG A 27 -31.96 -21.03 18.05
N ASP A 28 -30.81 -21.43 17.50
CA ASP A 28 -29.57 -20.64 17.51
C ASP A 28 -29.64 -19.47 16.54
N LEU A 29 -30.24 -19.68 15.35
CA LEU A 29 -30.48 -18.63 14.35
C LEU A 29 -31.48 -17.57 14.86
N ARG A 30 -32.46 -17.98 15.68
CA ARG A 30 -33.39 -17.05 16.34
C ARG A 30 -32.74 -16.25 17.45
N ALA A 31 -31.90 -16.89 18.26
CA ALA A 31 -31.22 -16.23 19.39
C ALA A 31 -30.30 -15.07 18.95
N LEU A 32 -29.72 -15.14 17.76
CA LEU A 32 -28.85 -14.09 17.21
C LEU A 32 -29.53 -13.18 16.18
N GLY A 33 -30.83 -13.36 15.95
CA GLY A 33 -31.54 -12.55 14.96
C GLY A 33 -31.16 -12.84 13.49
N LEU A 34 -30.34 -13.86 13.20
CA LEU A 34 -29.88 -14.18 11.83
C LEU A 34 -31.02 -14.50 10.86
N HIS A 35 -32.11 -15.09 11.37
CA HIS A 35 -33.38 -15.26 10.63
C HIS A 35 -34.02 -13.94 10.15
N ARG A 36 -33.53 -12.78 10.60
CA ARG A 36 -33.96 -11.46 10.11
C ARG A 36 -33.13 -10.98 8.93
N ALA A 37 -31.94 -11.57 8.74
CA ALA A 37 -31.08 -11.31 7.60
C ALA A 37 -31.37 -12.27 6.43
N ASP A 38 -31.84 -13.48 6.72
CA ASP A 38 -32.51 -14.36 5.74
C ASP A 38 -33.94 -13.83 5.51
N GLY A 39 -34.06 -12.87 4.59
CA GLY A 39 -35.29 -12.11 4.36
C GLY A 39 -36.32 -12.86 3.52
N ASN A 40 -35.88 -13.88 2.77
CA ASN A 40 -36.75 -14.74 1.96
C ASN A 40 -37.08 -16.08 2.63
N GLY A 41 -36.38 -16.46 3.71
CA GLY A 41 -36.59 -17.68 4.48
C GLY A 41 -36.07 -18.95 3.82
N ASP A 42 -35.13 -18.84 2.88
CA ASP A 42 -34.60 -19.98 2.12
C ASP A 42 -33.46 -20.71 2.84
N GLY A 43 -33.06 -20.25 4.03
CA GLY A 43 -31.96 -20.82 4.80
C GLY A 43 -30.59 -20.41 4.26
N ARG A 44 -30.52 -19.38 3.43
CA ARG A 44 -29.29 -18.73 2.96
C ARG A 44 -29.38 -17.24 3.28
N ILE A 45 -28.22 -16.59 3.32
CA ILE A 45 -28.12 -15.14 3.31
C ILE A 45 -27.40 -14.81 2.01
N GLU A 46 -28.14 -14.32 1.03
CA GLU A 46 -27.61 -13.98 -0.28
C GLU A 46 -28.26 -12.73 -0.90
N GLY A 47 -27.48 -12.06 -1.75
CA GLY A 47 -27.89 -10.81 -2.35
C GLY A 47 -27.76 -9.59 -1.42
N GLN A 48 -27.77 -8.41 -2.06
CA GLN A 48 -27.47 -7.12 -1.44
C GLN A 48 -28.23 -6.89 -0.12
N LYS A 49 -29.55 -7.10 -0.13
CA LYS A 49 -30.44 -6.78 0.99
C LYS A 49 -30.16 -7.63 2.22
N GLU A 50 -29.93 -8.92 2.04
CA GLU A 50 -29.68 -9.86 3.13
C GLU A 50 -28.27 -9.67 3.71
N TYR A 51 -27.29 -9.35 2.86
CA TYR A 51 -25.95 -8.95 3.32
C TYR A 51 -25.97 -7.67 4.14
N GLU A 52 -26.75 -6.67 3.76
CA GLU A 52 -26.91 -5.43 4.52
C GLU A 52 -27.55 -5.69 5.89
N GLN A 53 -28.55 -6.58 5.95
CA GLN A 53 -29.18 -6.98 7.19
C GLN A 53 -28.24 -7.78 8.09
N LEU A 54 -27.43 -8.68 7.52
CA LEU A 54 -26.40 -9.41 8.24
C LEU A 54 -25.34 -8.45 8.80
N PHE A 55 -24.90 -7.46 8.02
CA PHE A 55 -23.97 -6.44 8.48
C PHE A 55 -24.54 -5.63 9.65
N ALA A 56 -25.81 -5.21 9.56
CA ALA A 56 -26.46 -4.48 10.64
C ALA A 56 -26.57 -5.30 11.93
N LEU A 57 -26.80 -6.61 11.83
CA LEU A 57 -26.79 -7.51 12.99
C LEU A 57 -25.39 -7.62 13.60
N ILE A 58 -24.34 -7.75 12.78
CA ILE A 58 -22.96 -7.80 13.26
C ILE A 58 -22.60 -6.48 13.95
N ASP A 59 -22.90 -5.34 13.35
CA ASP A 59 -22.62 -3.99 13.88
C ASP A 59 -23.37 -3.71 15.20
N GLN A 60 -24.58 -4.24 15.36
CA GLN A 60 -25.33 -4.16 16.61
C GLN A 60 -24.62 -4.90 17.77
N HIS A 61 -23.92 -5.99 17.46
CA HIS A 61 -23.24 -6.85 18.43
C HIS A 61 -21.76 -6.49 18.63
N ASP A 62 -21.08 -5.93 17.62
CA ASP A 62 -19.70 -5.47 17.66
C ASP A 62 -19.62 -3.95 17.72
N ARG A 63 -19.82 -3.39 18.92
CA ARG A 63 -19.84 -1.93 19.13
C ARG A 63 -18.46 -1.27 19.07
N ASN A 64 -17.37 -2.03 19.16
CA ASN A 64 -16.01 -1.49 19.28
C ASN A 64 -15.06 -1.93 18.16
N GLY A 65 -15.47 -2.83 17.26
CA GLY A 65 -14.64 -3.30 16.15
C GLY A 65 -13.51 -4.23 16.60
N ASP A 66 -13.61 -4.81 17.80
CA ASP A 66 -12.64 -5.75 18.35
C ASP A 66 -13.15 -7.18 18.18
N VAL A 67 -12.39 -8.05 17.53
CA VAL A 67 -12.67 -9.50 17.47
C VAL A 67 -12.79 -10.13 18.87
N GLY A 68 -12.16 -9.49 19.87
CA GLY A 68 -12.30 -9.76 21.30
C GLY A 68 -13.72 -9.56 21.87
N SER A 69 -14.52 -8.66 21.29
CA SER A 69 -15.88 -8.36 21.75
C SER A 69 -16.89 -9.44 21.36
N VAL A 70 -16.54 -10.23 20.34
CA VAL A 70 -17.30 -11.39 19.85
C VAL A 70 -16.79 -12.70 20.49
N THR A 71 -15.71 -12.66 21.28
CA THR A 71 -15.23 -13.85 22.01
C THR A 71 -16.10 -14.08 23.23
N PRO A 72 -16.63 -15.30 23.43
CA PRO A 72 -17.55 -15.56 24.52
C PRO A 72 -16.80 -15.59 25.86
N GLY A 73 -17.40 -14.93 26.86
CA GLY A 73 -17.10 -15.23 28.26
C GLY A 73 -17.29 -16.72 28.54
N LYS A 74 -16.38 -17.32 29.32
CA LYS A 74 -16.35 -18.74 29.67
C LYS A 74 -17.75 -19.26 30.03
N GLY A 75 -18.40 -20.03 29.14
CA GLY A 75 -19.61 -20.77 29.52
C GLY A 75 -20.59 -21.17 28.43
N ARG A 76 -20.77 -20.43 27.33
CA ARG A 76 -21.74 -20.80 26.27
C ARG A 76 -21.31 -20.30 24.89
N THR A 77 -20.58 -21.12 24.15
CA THR A 77 -20.38 -20.96 22.70
C THR A 77 -21.61 -21.52 21.97
N THR A 78 -22.52 -20.67 21.52
CA THR A 78 -23.50 -21.07 20.49
C THR A 78 -22.75 -21.22 19.16
N ARG A 79 -23.06 -22.27 18.38
CA ARG A 79 -22.46 -22.56 17.06
C ARG A 79 -22.43 -21.33 16.15
N ALA A 80 -23.39 -20.43 16.28
CA ALA A 80 -23.48 -19.26 15.43
C ALA A 80 -22.53 -18.10 15.80
N LEU A 81 -22.03 -18.00 17.05
CA LEU A 81 -20.86 -17.15 17.36
C LEU A 81 -19.58 -17.72 16.74
N GLN A 82 -19.48 -19.04 16.62
CA GLN A 82 -18.39 -19.67 15.85
C GLN A 82 -18.53 -19.42 14.35
N VAL A 83 -19.75 -19.27 13.82
CA VAL A 83 -19.98 -18.87 12.41
C VAL A 83 -19.59 -17.40 12.20
N ILE A 84 -19.96 -16.48 13.08
CA ILE A 84 -19.51 -15.07 13.01
C ILE A 84 -17.99 -15.00 13.16
N ALA A 85 -17.41 -15.69 14.15
CA ALA A 85 -15.95 -15.74 14.31
C ALA A 85 -15.26 -16.35 13.09
N ARG A 86 -15.80 -17.43 12.50
CA ARG A 86 -15.29 -18.03 11.25
C ARG A 86 -15.51 -17.15 10.03
N LEU A 87 -16.55 -16.33 9.98
CA LEU A 87 -16.76 -15.36 8.92
C LEU A 87 -15.77 -14.21 9.05
N THR A 88 -15.55 -13.69 10.26
CA THR A 88 -14.53 -12.68 10.53
C THR A 88 -13.12 -13.22 10.27
N GLU A 89 -12.86 -14.48 10.63
CA GLU A 89 -11.63 -15.21 10.33
C GLU A 89 -11.50 -15.49 8.83
N ASN A 90 -12.56 -15.88 8.11
CA ASN A 90 -12.55 -16.05 6.66
C ASN A 90 -12.47 -14.73 5.89
N LEU A 91 -12.94 -13.62 6.45
CA LEU A 91 -12.77 -12.29 5.89
C LEU A 91 -11.33 -11.78 6.11
N SER A 92 -10.72 -12.11 7.25
CA SER A 92 -9.31 -11.81 7.52
C SER A 92 -8.34 -12.77 6.80
N LEU A 93 -8.71 -14.03 6.62
CA LEU A 93 -8.08 -14.99 5.72
C LEU A 93 -8.37 -14.68 4.25
N GLY A 94 -9.50 -14.06 3.93
CA GLY A 94 -9.84 -13.53 2.61
C GLY A 94 -8.98 -12.31 2.28
N ARG A 95 -8.68 -11.46 3.28
CA ARG A 95 -7.60 -10.46 3.20
C ARG A 95 -6.23 -11.14 3.05
N ALA A 96 -5.94 -12.23 3.77
CA ALA A 96 -4.71 -13.02 3.61
C ALA A 96 -4.59 -13.72 2.24
N ALA A 97 -5.71 -14.14 1.65
CA ALA A 97 -5.77 -14.77 0.33
C ALA A 97 -5.71 -13.73 -0.79
N ARG A 98 -6.29 -12.53 -0.59
CA ARG A 98 -6.03 -11.36 -1.44
C ARG A 98 -4.58 -10.85 -1.30
N ARG A 99 -3.97 -10.99 -0.11
CA ARG A 99 -2.51 -10.80 0.13
C ARG A 99 -1.63 -11.86 -0.56
N GLY A 100 -2.19 -12.97 -1.04
CA GLY A 100 -1.46 -13.94 -1.88
C GLY A 100 -0.98 -13.37 -3.22
N ARG A 101 -1.34 -12.11 -3.55
CA ARG A 101 -0.90 -11.40 -4.74
C ARG A 101 -0.53 -9.95 -4.41
N HIS A 102 0.45 -9.74 -3.52
CA HIS A 102 1.13 -8.44 -3.35
C HIS A 102 1.46 -7.81 -4.71
N ALA A 103 1.36 -6.50 -4.82
CA ALA A 103 1.78 -5.78 -6.02
C ALA A 103 3.23 -6.10 -6.36
N ASP A 104 3.56 -5.92 -7.62
CA ASP A 104 4.91 -6.12 -8.13
C ASP A 104 5.81 -4.92 -7.81
N VAL A 105 5.22 -3.73 -7.75
CA VAL A 105 5.89 -2.44 -7.52
C VAL A 105 4.97 -1.53 -6.69
N THR A 106 5.53 -0.87 -5.68
CA THR A 106 4.94 0.32 -5.05
C THR A 106 5.31 1.53 -5.88
N TYR A 107 4.31 2.27 -6.35
CA TYR A 107 4.49 3.48 -7.13
C TYR A 107 4.03 4.68 -6.29
N LEU A 108 4.94 5.60 -6.01
CA LEU A 108 4.71 6.83 -5.27
C LEU A 108 4.78 8.02 -6.24
N GLY A 109 3.62 8.59 -6.58
CA GLY A 109 3.49 9.69 -7.53
C GLY A 109 3.37 11.04 -6.83
N MET A 110 4.22 11.99 -7.23
CA MET A 110 4.18 13.39 -6.82
C MET A 110 3.84 14.35 -7.98
N ASN A 111 3.82 13.87 -9.24
CA ASN A 111 3.66 14.68 -10.44
C ASN A 111 2.50 14.17 -11.33
N PRO A 112 1.33 14.81 -11.26
CA PRO A 112 0.12 14.35 -11.96
C PRO A 112 0.25 14.37 -13.48
N ALA A 113 1.17 15.18 -14.04
CA ALA A 113 1.39 15.23 -15.49
C ALA A 113 2.05 13.95 -16.03
N SER A 114 2.91 13.32 -15.24
CA SER A 114 3.68 12.12 -15.63
C SER A 114 3.02 10.81 -15.21
N GLU A 115 2.36 10.81 -14.05
CA GLU A 115 1.85 9.62 -13.40
C GLU A 115 0.95 8.74 -14.26
N PRO A 116 -0.09 9.26 -14.97
CA PRO A 116 -0.98 8.41 -15.75
C PRO A 116 -0.21 7.62 -16.81
N ARG A 117 0.81 8.23 -17.40
CA ARG A 117 1.62 7.61 -18.45
C ARG A 117 2.54 6.55 -17.87
N GLU A 118 3.24 6.84 -16.78
CA GLU A 118 4.13 5.90 -16.09
C GLU A 118 3.37 4.67 -15.59
N ILE A 119 2.25 4.89 -14.89
CA ILE A 119 1.35 3.85 -14.39
C ILE A 119 0.80 3.00 -15.54
N ALA A 120 0.31 3.63 -16.62
CA ALA A 120 -0.18 2.91 -17.78
C ALA A 120 0.93 2.11 -18.48
N GLY A 121 2.15 2.65 -18.54
CA GLY A 121 3.32 2.00 -19.11
C GLY A 121 3.69 0.72 -18.35
N LEU A 122 3.71 0.77 -17.02
CA LEU A 122 3.94 -0.40 -16.17
C LEU A 122 2.80 -1.43 -16.27
N ARG A 123 1.54 -0.97 -16.24
CA ARG A 123 0.36 -1.86 -16.38
C ARG A 123 0.31 -2.57 -17.73
N ARG A 124 0.65 -1.90 -18.84
CA ARG A 124 0.77 -2.53 -20.17
C ARG A 124 1.77 -3.68 -20.20
N ARG A 125 2.72 -3.72 -19.28
CA ARG A 125 3.73 -4.78 -19.13
C ARG A 125 3.31 -5.87 -18.14
N GLY A 126 2.05 -5.85 -17.70
CA GLY A 126 1.50 -6.80 -16.73
C GLY A 126 1.97 -6.58 -15.30
N VAL A 127 2.56 -5.42 -14.99
CA VAL A 127 3.04 -5.10 -13.64
C VAL A 127 1.85 -4.71 -12.78
N ARG A 128 1.68 -5.38 -11.63
CA ARG A 128 0.69 -5.00 -10.62
C ARG A 128 1.26 -3.89 -9.75
N LEU A 129 0.50 -2.82 -9.55
CA LEU A 129 0.96 -1.64 -8.84
C LEU A 129 0.12 -1.38 -7.61
N ASP A 130 0.78 -1.10 -6.49
CA ASP A 130 0.18 -0.34 -5.40
C ASP A 130 0.54 1.13 -5.64
N VAL A 131 -0.46 1.93 -6.01
CA VAL A 131 -0.28 3.34 -6.35
C VAL A 131 -0.63 4.19 -5.14
N ILE A 132 0.37 4.92 -4.66
CA ILE A 132 0.26 6.00 -3.69
C ILE A 132 0.48 7.28 -4.48
N ALA A 133 -0.59 7.90 -4.92
CA ALA A 133 -0.53 9.17 -5.63
C ALA A 133 -1.76 9.98 -5.26
N HIS A 134 -1.67 11.29 -5.45
CA HIS A 134 -2.78 12.19 -5.19
C HIS A 134 -3.96 11.83 -6.09
N GLN A 135 -5.11 11.52 -5.49
CA GLN A 135 -6.34 11.31 -6.24
C GLN A 135 -6.99 12.66 -6.55
N GLU A 136 -6.56 13.32 -7.62
CA GLU A 136 -7.33 14.41 -8.23
C GLU A 136 -7.83 14.06 -9.64
N MET A 137 -8.96 13.36 -9.64
CA MET A 137 -10.03 13.61 -10.61
C MET A 137 -11.29 13.97 -9.81
N GLY A 138 -11.22 15.05 -9.01
CA GLY A 138 -12.39 15.68 -8.36
C GLY A 138 -12.82 15.16 -6.97
N GLY A 139 -12.02 14.33 -6.29
CA GLY A 139 -12.32 13.86 -4.93
C GLY A 139 -11.72 14.77 -3.84
N PRO A 140 -12.34 14.87 -2.65
CA PRO A 140 -11.71 15.55 -1.52
C PRO A 140 -10.37 14.87 -1.15
N ARG A 141 -9.37 15.67 -0.76
CA ARG A 141 -8.12 15.18 -0.14
C ARG A 141 -8.43 14.05 0.85
N ARG A 142 -7.62 12.98 0.86
CA ARG A 142 -7.73 11.91 1.86
C ARG A 142 -7.39 12.50 3.22
N ALA A 143 -8.38 13.12 3.86
CA ALA A 143 -8.22 13.92 5.06
C ALA A 143 -7.96 13.04 6.28
N GLY A 144 -6.81 12.37 6.30
CA GLY A 144 -6.38 11.43 7.32
C GLY A 144 -4.99 11.72 7.87
N SER A 145 -4.23 12.65 7.30
CA SER A 145 -2.89 13.01 7.80
C SER A 145 -2.87 14.08 8.88
N GLU A 146 -4.03 14.57 9.34
CA GLU A 146 -4.11 15.66 10.31
C GLU A 146 -5.05 15.39 11.49
N GLY A 147 -4.69 15.95 12.64
CA GLY A 147 -5.55 16.03 13.81
C GLY A 147 -6.05 14.67 14.31
N PRO A 148 -7.31 14.60 14.79
CA PRO A 148 -7.90 13.35 15.29
C PRO A 148 -7.96 12.22 14.25
N ARG A 149 -8.03 12.57 12.96
CA ARG A 149 -8.12 11.59 11.86
C ARG A 149 -6.78 10.88 11.63
N LEU A 150 -5.65 11.56 11.88
CA LEU A 150 -4.33 10.95 11.88
C LEU A 150 -4.22 9.85 12.93
N ARG A 151 -4.69 10.11 14.15
CA ARG A 151 -4.66 9.11 15.22
C ARG A 151 -5.42 7.84 14.83
N HIS A 152 -6.64 7.97 14.32
CA HIS A 152 -7.41 6.81 13.86
C HIS A 152 -6.71 6.06 12.71
N ALA A 153 -6.16 6.78 11.73
CA ALA A 153 -5.43 6.16 10.62
C ALA A 153 -4.17 5.41 11.09
N LEU A 154 -3.51 5.91 12.13
CA LEU A 154 -2.36 5.29 12.77
C LEU A 154 -2.74 4.06 13.59
N ASP A 155 -3.87 4.10 14.31
CA ASP A 155 -4.40 2.94 15.04
C ASP A 155 -4.81 1.80 14.08
N ASP A 156 -5.26 2.14 12.88
CA ASP A 156 -5.61 1.18 11.82
C ASP A 156 -4.40 0.45 11.24
N LEU A 157 -3.18 0.98 11.42
CA LEU A 157 -1.97 0.25 11.05
C LEU A 157 -1.83 -1.05 11.86
N GLY A 158 -2.43 -1.15 13.05
CA GLY A 158 -2.36 -2.33 13.90
C GLY A 158 -0.93 -2.64 14.36
N LEU A 159 -0.15 -1.59 14.63
CA LEU A 159 1.22 -1.66 15.12
C LEU A 159 1.28 -1.32 16.62
N PRO A 160 2.33 -1.72 17.35
CA PRO A 160 2.49 -1.37 18.76
C PRO A 160 2.49 0.14 18.98
N ALA A 161 1.85 0.62 20.06
CA ALA A 161 1.66 2.04 20.33
C ALA A 161 2.95 2.88 20.31
N ALA A 162 4.06 2.32 20.81
CA ALA A 162 5.37 2.96 20.78
C ALA A 162 5.86 3.18 19.34
N GLN A 163 5.70 2.19 18.46
CA GLN A 163 6.04 2.31 17.05
C GLN A 163 5.12 3.28 16.32
N THR A 164 3.81 3.21 16.61
CA THR A 164 2.81 4.15 16.08
C THR A 164 3.16 5.61 16.41
N SER A 165 3.69 5.87 17.60
CA SER A 165 4.16 7.20 18.01
C SER A 165 5.39 7.67 17.21
N HIS A 166 6.30 6.76 16.86
CA HIS A 166 7.43 7.09 15.97
C HIS A 166 6.96 7.39 14.54
N ILE A 167 5.97 6.66 14.03
CA ILE A 167 5.35 6.92 12.72
C ILE A 167 4.65 8.29 12.75
N GLN A 168 3.90 8.59 13.81
CA GLN A 168 3.26 9.90 13.99
C GLN A 168 4.29 11.02 13.92
N LEU A 169 5.40 10.90 14.66
CA LEU A 169 6.46 11.90 14.67
C LEU A 169 7.12 12.07 13.29
N ALA A 170 7.29 10.99 12.53
CA ALA A 170 7.81 11.05 11.17
C ALA A 170 6.86 11.83 10.24
N LEU A 171 5.55 11.57 10.33
CA LEU A 171 4.53 12.29 9.56
C LEU A 171 4.45 13.77 9.98
N GLU A 172 4.49 14.08 11.27
CA GLU A 172 4.45 15.46 11.77
C GLU A 172 5.66 16.29 11.36
N ARG A 173 6.85 15.67 11.24
CA ARG A 173 8.07 16.32 10.75
C ARG A 173 8.10 16.51 9.24
N ALA A 174 7.32 15.74 8.50
CA ALA A 174 7.22 15.90 7.05
C ALA A 174 6.43 17.17 6.70
N PRO A 175 6.73 17.80 5.55
CA PRO A 175 5.91 18.89 5.03
C PRO A 175 4.46 18.44 4.88
N ARG A 176 3.54 19.35 5.23
CA ARG A 176 2.10 19.08 5.35
C ARG A 176 1.55 18.40 4.09
N GLU A 177 1.99 18.88 2.95
CA GLU A 177 1.59 18.49 1.61
C GLU A 177 2.02 17.07 1.20
N SER A 178 3.03 16.48 1.86
CA SER A 178 3.51 15.10 1.58
C SER A 178 3.02 14.05 2.58
N ARG A 179 2.25 14.46 3.59
CA ARG A 179 1.86 13.57 4.70
C ARG A 179 0.87 12.50 4.26
N ASP A 180 0.01 12.79 3.29
CA ASP A 180 -0.95 11.81 2.77
C ASP A 180 -0.24 10.68 2.03
N GLU A 181 0.78 11.01 1.24
CA GLU A 181 1.65 10.06 0.55
C GLU A 181 2.46 9.22 1.55
N LEU A 182 3.08 9.85 2.55
CA LEU A 182 3.82 9.14 3.59
C LEU A 182 2.91 8.24 4.43
N LEU A 183 1.67 8.67 4.72
CA LEU A 183 0.69 7.84 5.41
C LEU A 183 0.23 6.67 4.51
N GLY A 184 0.07 6.90 3.20
CA GLY A 184 -0.17 5.84 2.22
C GLY A 184 0.95 4.80 2.21
N LEU A 185 2.21 5.27 2.25
CA LEU A 185 3.38 4.41 2.34
C LEU A 185 3.42 3.64 3.67
N ALA A 186 3.13 4.30 4.79
CA ALA A 186 3.05 3.67 6.10
C ALA A 186 1.97 2.57 6.15
N ARG A 187 0.82 2.78 5.50
CA ARG A 187 -0.24 1.75 5.38
C ARG A 187 0.24 0.51 4.62
N LEU A 188 0.94 0.71 3.50
CA LEU A 188 1.51 -0.40 2.73
C LEU A 188 2.61 -1.12 3.52
N TRP A 189 3.46 -0.35 4.21
CA TRP A 189 4.54 -0.87 5.04
C TRP A 189 4.05 -1.55 6.31
N ALA A 190 2.84 -1.30 6.79
CA ALA A 190 2.34 -1.91 8.02
C ALA A 190 2.27 -3.45 7.93
N ASP A 191 1.98 -4.00 6.75
CA ASP A 191 2.04 -5.45 6.53
C ASP A 191 3.50 -5.96 6.56
N GLY A 192 4.41 -5.24 5.88
CA GLY A 192 5.85 -5.52 5.93
C GLY A 192 6.43 -5.49 7.34
N GLU A 193 5.96 -4.55 8.15
CA GLU A 193 6.41 -4.36 9.53
C GLU A 193 5.93 -5.49 10.46
N LYS A 194 4.79 -6.10 10.14
CA LYS A 194 4.27 -7.31 10.81
C LYS A 194 4.94 -8.60 10.33
N GLY A 195 5.91 -8.51 9.43
CA GLY A 195 6.62 -9.65 8.86
C GLY A 195 5.90 -10.33 7.71
N LEU A 196 4.85 -9.72 7.16
CA LEU A 196 4.26 -10.18 5.91
C LEU A 196 5.12 -9.70 4.73
N PRO A 197 5.06 -10.40 3.57
CA PRO A 197 5.70 -9.91 2.36
C PRO A 197 5.13 -8.54 1.95
N MET A 198 5.93 -7.71 1.29
CA MET A 198 5.48 -6.50 0.60
C MET A 198 6.25 -6.31 -0.72
N PRO A 199 5.77 -5.45 -1.64
CA PRO A 199 6.51 -5.16 -2.87
C PRO A 199 7.92 -4.64 -2.55
N GLY A 200 8.96 -5.37 -2.96
CA GLY A 200 10.36 -4.98 -2.75
C GLY A 200 10.88 -3.95 -3.75
N ARG A 201 10.01 -3.44 -4.63
CA ARG A 201 10.35 -2.49 -5.70
C ARG A 201 9.57 -1.20 -5.50
N LEU A 202 10.27 -0.08 -5.41
CA LEU A 202 9.72 1.24 -5.16
C LEU A 202 10.06 2.19 -6.32
N VAL A 203 9.04 2.79 -6.91
CA VAL A 203 9.17 3.92 -7.84
C VAL A 203 8.72 5.18 -7.11
N ILE A 204 9.52 6.24 -7.16
CA ILE A 204 9.12 7.57 -6.70
C ILE A 204 9.21 8.50 -7.91
N SER A 205 8.10 9.10 -8.29
CA SER A 205 7.96 9.86 -9.52
C SER A 205 7.60 11.31 -9.22
N GLY A 206 8.29 12.24 -9.87
CA GLY A 206 8.06 13.66 -9.67
C GLY A 206 8.99 14.55 -10.48
N HIS A 207 9.12 15.78 -10.03
CA HIS A 207 10.19 16.71 -10.40
C HIS A 207 11.31 16.66 -9.37
N GLY A 208 12.50 17.09 -9.76
CA GLY A 208 13.64 17.17 -8.86
C GLY A 208 14.53 18.35 -9.23
N THR A 209 15.17 18.94 -8.22
CA THR A 209 16.16 20.01 -8.37
C THR A 209 17.53 19.53 -7.91
N SER A 210 18.59 20.18 -8.38
CA SER A 210 19.98 19.82 -8.05
C SER A 210 20.42 20.19 -6.64
N SER A 211 19.61 20.95 -5.89
CA SER A 211 20.02 21.49 -4.58
C SER A 211 19.56 20.65 -3.39
N VAL A 212 18.62 19.72 -3.58
CA VAL A 212 18.05 18.91 -2.48
C VAL A 212 17.59 17.54 -2.98
N ALA A 213 17.76 16.51 -2.13
CA ALA A 213 17.17 15.17 -2.31
C ALA A 213 15.64 15.26 -2.09
N LEU A 214 14.98 15.87 -3.05
CA LEU A 214 13.59 16.27 -3.03
C LEU A 214 12.96 15.78 -4.33
N VAL A 215 11.89 15.01 -4.19
CA VAL A 215 10.96 14.76 -5.28
C VAL A 215 9.72 15.60 -5.01
N TYR A 216 9.44 16.55 -5.89
CA TYR A 216 8.29 17.45 -5.74
C TYR A 216 7.34 17.34 -6.92
N GLY A 217 6.16 17.91 -6.79
CA GLY A 217 5.29 18.21 -7.93
C GLY A 217 4.11 19.05 -7.48
N ASP A 218 3.04 19.07 -8.27
CA ASP A 218 1.88 19.93 -8.03
C ASP A 218 1.20 19.67 -6.67
N HIS A 219 1.52 18.54 -6.05
CA HIS A 219 0.96 18.10 -4.77
C HIS A 219 1.89 18.35 -3.58
N GLY A 220 3.07 18.93 -3.82
CA GLY A 220 4.00 19.30 -2.77
C GLY A 220 5.37 18.66 -2.84
N ASP A 221 6.09 18.82 -1.74
CA ASP A 221 7.48 18.42 -1.60
C ASP A 221 7.63 17.13 -0.78
N LEU A 222 8.11 16.05 -1.40
CA LEU A 222 8.50 14.83 -0.72
C LEU A 222 10.03 14.76 -0.57
N TYR A 223 10.49 15.11 0.62
CA TYR A 223 11.91 15.02 0.97
C TYR A 223 12.32 13.56 1.24
N LEU A 224 13.50 13.16 0.76
CA LEU A 224 14.12 11.88 1.13
C LEU A 224 14.20 11.70 2.65
N LYS A 225 14.51 12.78 3.37
CA LYS A 225 14.53 12.76 4.84
C LYS A 225 13.20 12.29 5.45
N SER A 226 12.06 12.65 4.88
CA SER A 226 10.76 12.22 5.39
C SER A 226 10.56 10.71 5.22
N ILE A 227 11.00 10.16 4.08
CA ILE A 227 11.00 8.71 3.84
C ILE A 227 11.97 8.01 4.78
N ALA A 228 13.15 8.58 5.02
CA ALA A 228 14.13 8.05 5.95
C ALA A 228 13.64 8.06 7.41
N ASP A 229 12.93 9.11 7.83
CA ASP A 229 12.28 9.19 9.14
C ASP A 229 11.21 8.09 9.28
N LEU A 230 10.41 7.86 8.24
CA LEU A 230 9.43 6.76 8.21
C LEU A 230 10.10 5.37 8.22
N ALA A 231 11.17 5.18 7.44
CA ALA A 231 11.91 3.92 7.38
C ALA A 231 12.52 3.55 8.73
N ARG A 232 13.01 4.56 9.49
CA ARG A 232 13.46 4.34 10.87
C ARG A 232 12.34 3.97 11.82
N ALA A 233 11.12 4.46 11.59
CA ALA A 233 9.94 4.08 12.36
C ALA A 233 9.39 2.70 11.96
N MET A 234 9.65 2.24 10.73
CA MET A 234 9.18 0.97 10.16
C MET A 234 10.33 0.15 9.55
N PRO A 235 11.32 -0.26 10.36
CA PRO A 235 12.58 -0.80 9.85
C PRO A 235 12.43 -2.17 9.19
N LYS A 236 11.47 -3.00 9.63
CA LYS A 236 11.27 -4.34 9.02
C LYS A 236 10.65 -4.21 7.64
N ALA A 237 9.73 -3.26 7.45
CA ALA A 237 9.17 -2.96 6.14
C ALA A 237 10.23 -2.33 5.21
N ALA A 238 10.99 -1.35 5.69
CA ALA A 238 12.06 -0.72 4.93
C ALA A 238 13.13 -1.72 4.45
N ALA A 239 13.46 -2.73 5.28
CA ALA A 239 14.38 -3.81 4.91
C ALA A 239 13.89 -4.71 3.76
N GLN A 240 12.60 -4.65 3.39
CA GLN A 240 12.07 -5.37 2.24
C GLN A 240 12.23 -4.61 0.92
N VAL A 241 12.54 -3.30 0.96
CA VAL A 241 12.77 -2.50 -0.26
C VAL A 241 14.16 -2.83 -0.81
N LYS A 242 14.19 -3.53 -1.95
CA LYS A 242 15.40 -3.99 -2.65
C LYS A 242 15.75 -3.14 -3.87
N HIS A 243 14.75 -2.58 -4.55
CA HIS A 243 14.99 -1.81 -5.77
C HIS A 243 14.28 -0.48 -5.72
N VAL A 244 15.02 0.60 -5.94
CA VAL A 244 14.50 1.97 -5.94
C VAL A 244 14.71 2.58 -7.32
N HIS A 245 13.68 3.24 -7.85
CA HIS A 245 13.74 4.07 -9.04
C HIS A 245 13.19 5.46 -8.74
N ILE A 246 14.01 6.49 -8.93
CA ILE A 246 13.61 7.89 -8.80
C ILE A 246 13.40 8.46 -10.19
N SER A 247 12.13 8.62 -10.59
CA SER A 247 11.72 9.26 -11.84
C SER A 247 11.65 10.77 -11.64
N ALA A 248 12.82 11.41 -11.44
CA ALA A 248 12.95 12.86 -11.27
C ALA A 248 14.38 13.32 -11.62
N CYS A 249 14.51 14.58 -12.04
CA CYS A 249 15.79 15.20 -12.42
C CYS A 249 16.71 15.39 -11.21
N ASN A 250 18.02 15.29 -11.43
CA ASN A 250 19.06 15.55 -10.41
C ASN A 250 18.91 14.74 -9.10
N GLN A 251 18.47 13.49 -9.20
CA GLN A 251 18.32 12.55 -8.08
C GLN A 251 19.38 11.40 -8.10
N GLY A 252 20.36 11.48 -8.99
CA GLY A 252 21.42 10.49 -9.18
C GLY A 252 22.77 10.82 -8.54
N HIS A 253 22.88 11.89 -7.75
CA HIS A 253 24.18 12.30 -7.20
C HIS A 253 24.69 11.33 -6.12
N PRO A 254 26.03 11.15 -5.96
CA PRO A 254 26.59 10.17 -5.02
C PRO A 254 26.09 10.28 -3.58
N GLU A 255 25.90 11.51 -3.08
CA GLU A 255 25.38 11.78 -1.75
C GLU A 255 23.91 11.35 -1.59
N GLN A 256 23.12 11.43 -2.65
CA GLN A 256 21.73 10.96 -2.65
C GLN A 256 21.69 9.44 -2.65
N ILE A 257 22.54 8.78 -3.45
CA ILE A 257 22.68 7.31 -3.43
C ILE A 257 23.02 6.84 -2.01
N ALA A 258 23.99 7.48 -1.34
CA ALA A 258 24.37 7.16 0.03
C ALA A 258 23.20 7.31 1.02
N GLN A 259 22.38 8.35 0.88
CA GLN A 259 21.19 8.53 1.71
C GLN A 259 20.13 7.45 1.46
N TRP A 260 19.93 7.02 0.21
CA TRP A 260 19.03 5.91 -0.11
C TRP A 260 19.54 4.58 0.43
N GLN A 261 20.85 4.31 0.36
CA GLN A 261 21.47 3.13 0.98
C GLN A 261 21.30 3.12 2.50
N ALA A 262 21.42 4.28 3.16
CA ALA A 262 21.20 4.40 4.60
C ALA A 262 19.73 4.23 4.99
N THR A 263 18.81 4.63 4.10
CA THR A 263 17.36 4.53 4.30
C THR A 263 16.87 3.09 4.11
N PHE A 264 17.37 2.42 3.07
CA PHE A 264 17.04 1.04 2.72
C PHE A 264 18.32 0.20 2.80
N THR A 265 18.66 -0.25 4.00
CA THR A 265 19.90 -1.03 4.27
C THR A 265 20.00 -2.28 3.42
N GLU A 266 18.86 -2.75 2.96
CA GLU A 266 18.69 -3.92 2.14
C GLU A 266 18.50 -3.63 0.65
N MET A 267 18.78 -2.41 0.19
CA MET A 267 18.75 -2.04 -1.22
C MET A 267 19.82 -2.80 -2.03
N GLU A 268 19.42 -3.33 -3.18
CA GLU A 268 20.27 -4.03 -4.15
C GLU A 268 20.55 -3.17 -5.37
N THR A 269 19.57 -2.39 -5.82
CA THR A 269 19.72 -1.51 -6.98
C THR A 269 19.06 -0.17 -6.78
N PHE A 270 19.67 0.86 -7.36
CA PHE A 270 19.13 2.22 -7.41
C PHE A 270 19.23 2.76 -8.84
N TRP A 271 18.14 3.34 -9.34
CA TRP A 271 18.09 4.01 -10.64
C TRP A 271 17.60 5.43 -10.45
N ALA A 272 18.35 6.41 -10.95
CA ALA A 272 17.93 7.81 -10.96
C ALA A 272 18.64 8.57 -12.10
N TYR A 273 18.55 9.90 -12.05
CA TYR A 273 19.13 10.78 -13.06
C TYR A 273 19.98 11.88 -12.43
N ASP A 274 21.21 12.09 -12.86
CA ASP A 274 22.09 13.17 -12.35
C ASP A 274 22.00 14.49 -13.14
N ASP A 275 21.21 14.51 -14.20
CA ASP A 275 20.80 15.70 -14.94
C ASP A 275 19.28 15.61 -15.18
N THR A 276 18.85 15.40 -16.42
CA THR A 276 17.45 15.51 -16.80
C THR A 276 16.82 14.13 -17.00
N ALA A 277 15.78 13.84 -16.21
CA ALA A 277 14.95 12.66 -16.37
C ALA A 277 14.16 12.69 -17.69
N PRO A 278 13.79 11.54 -18.28
CA PRO A 278 12.96 11.50 -19.46
C PRO A 278 11.55 12.03 -19.14
N SER A 279 11.04 12.94 -19.96
CA SER A 279 9.65 13.40 -19.85
C SER A 279 8.72 12.60 -20.77
N GLY A 280 7.43 12.57 -20.40
CA GLY A 280 6.40 12.01 -21.26
C GLY A 280 6.29 12.77 -22.59
N GLU A 281 6.53 14.07 -22.60
CA GLU A 281 6.41 14.95 -23.76
C GLU A 281 7.39 14.58 -24.88
N PHE A 282 8.65 14.28 -24.54
CA PHE A 282 9.69 13.94 -25.53
C PHE A 282 9.85 12.44 -25.77
N GLY A 283 9.02 11.61 -25.12
CA GLY A 283 9.14 10.17 -25.15
C GLY A 283 10.35 9.66 -24.32
N GLY A 284 10.18 8.49 -23.71
CA GLY A 284 11.27 7.80 -22.99
C GLY A 284 10.90 7.33 -21.59
N THR A 285 9.96 7.97 -20.91
CA THR A 285 9.60 7.57 -19.53
C THR A 285 9.14 6.10 -19.46
N ASP A 286 8.30 5.67 -20.41
CA ASP A 286 7.87 4.27 -20.55
C ASP A 286 9.02 3.30 -20.83
N SER A 287 10.03 3.70 -21.61
CA SER A 287 11.15 2.81 -21.96
C SER A 287 12.14 2.69 -20.81
N HIS A 288 12.36 3.77 -20.05
CA HIS A 288 13.22 3.75 -18.87
C HIS A 288 12.60 2.92 -17.75
N LEU A 289 11.36 3.22 -17.35
CA LEU A 289 10.64 2.43 -16.34
C LEU A 289 10.49 0.98 -16.77
N GLY A 290 10.17 0.72 -18.04
CA GLY A 290 10.11 -0.64 -18.57
C GLY A 290 11.44 -1.38 -18.51
N THR A 291 12.56 -0.69 -18.73
CA THR A 291 13.90 -1.26 -18.66
C THR A 291 14.29 -1.56 -17.22
N TRP A 292 14.12 -0.59 -16.31
CA TRP A 292 14.33 -0.77 -14.88
C TRP A 292 13.50 -1.94 -14.34
N GLU A 293 12.22 -1.98 -14.69
CA GLU A 293 11.31 -3.02 -14.24
C GLU A 293 11.75 -4.41 -14.71
N ALA A 294 12.10 -4.55 -16.00
CA ALA A 294 12.55 -5.83 -16.55
C ALA A 294 13.87 -6.32 -15.93
N MET A 295 14.77 -5.39 -15.59
CA MET A 295 16.06 -5.70 -14.96
C MET A 295 15.88 -6.16 -13.50
N THR A 296 15.08 -5.41 -12.74
CA THR A 296 14.85 -5.67 -11.31
C THR A 296 13.95 -6.87 -11.07
N ARG A 297 12.98 -7.16 -11.96
CA ARG A 297 12.14 -8.38 -11.89
C ARG A 297 12.96 -9.66 -11.86
N ARG A 298 14.13 -9.66 -12.50
CA ARG A 298 15.00 -10.84 -12.63
C ARG A 298 16.20 -10.81 -11.68
N SER A 299 16.30 -9.80 -10.80
CA SER A 299 17.47 -9.52 -9.97
C SER A 299 18.78 -9.57 -10.76
N ARG A 300 18.76 -9.05 -12.01
CA ARG A 300 19.93 -9.05 -12.89
C ARG A 300 20.59 -7.68 -12.85
N ALA A 301 21.91 -7.67 -12.73
CA ALA A 301 22.71 -6.50 -13.01
C ALA A 301 22.40 -5.98 -14.43
N PRO A 302 22.40 -4.65 -14.66
CA PRO A 302 22.21 -4.08 -15.97
C PRO A 302 23.26 -4.62 -16.92
N ARG A 303 22.87 -4.73 -18.18
CA ARG A 303 23.85 -4.70 -19.26
C ARG A 303 24.00 -3.23 -19.65
N PRO A 304 25.18 -2.60 -19.54
CA PRO A 304 25.39 -1.22 -19.97
C PRO A 304 24.85 -0.95 -21.38
N SER A 305 24.99 -1.93 -22.28
CA SER A 305 24.47 -1.89 -23.65
C SER A 305 22.94 -1.72 -23.79
N VAL A 306 22.17 -2.04 -22.75
CA VAL A 306 20.71 -1.80 -22.71
C VAL A 306 20.44 -0.37 -22.30
N ILE A 307 21.16 0.13 -21.28
CA ILE A 307 21.03 1.50 -20.78
C ILE A 307 21.46 2.51 -21.85
N HIS A 308 22.59 2.28 -22.55
CA HIS A 308 23.08 3.20 -23.59
C HIS A 308 22.14 3.39 -24.79
N ARG A 309 21.16 2.49 -24.99
CA ARG A 309 20.13 2.62 -26.05
C ARG A 309 18.95 3.47 -25.63
N LEU A 310 18.86 3.83 -24.35
CA LEU A 310 17.81 4.70 -23.86
C LEU A 310 18.08 6.14 -24.26
N HIS A 311 17.00 6.89 -24.46
CA HIS A 311 17.07 8.32 -24.67
C HIS A 311 17.66 8.98 -23.41
N ARG A 312 18.55 9.97 -23.56
CA ARG A 312 19.26 10.60 -22.42
C ARG A 312 20.01 9.59 -21.54
N SER A 313 20.58 8.54 -22.14
CA SER A 313 21.28 7.50 -21.39
C SER A 313 22.50 8.01 -20.58
N GLN A 314 23.11 9.11 -21.04
CA GLN A 314 24.20 9.80 -20.33
C GLN A 314 23.78 10.45 -19.01
N ALA A 315 22.47 10.64 -18.77
CA ALA A 315 21.96 11.16 -17.51
C ALA A 315 21.54 10.04 -16.55
N ILE A 316 21.64 8.77 -16.95
CA ILE A 316 21.18 7.64 -16.13
C ILE A 316 22.27 7.27 -15.14
N VAL A 317 21.93 7.35 -13.86
CA VAL A 317 22.73 6.78 -12.80
C VAL A 317 22.10 5.49 -12.33
N PHE A 318 22.76 4.38 -12.61
CA PHE A 318 22.40 3.09 -12.07
C PHE A 318 23.46 2.59 -11.09
N TRP A 319 23.05 2.28 -9.88
CA TRP A 319 23.89 1.73 -8.83
C TRP A 319 23.45 0.31 -8.46
N THR A 320 24.40 -0.57 -8.19
CA THR A 320 24.17 -1.90 -7.59
C THR A 320 24.99 -2.08 -6.32
N ARG A 321 24.50 -2.93 -5.41
CA ARG A 321 25.23 -3.34 -4.22
C ARG A 321 26.59 -3.96 -4.53
N THR A 322 26.70 -4.72 -5.61
CA THR A 322 27.89 -5.51 -5.94
C THR A 322 28.93 -4.73 -6.73
N GLU A 323 28.52 -3.78 -7.58
CA GLU A 323 29.42 -3.10 -8.52
C GLU A 323 29.54 -1.60 -8.25
N GLY A 324 28.74 -1.04 -7.33
CA GLY A 324 28.66 0.41 -7.16
C GLY A 324 27.93 1.06 -8.34
N VAL A 325 28.38 2.25 -8.77
CA VAL A 325 27.78 2.96 -9.92
C VAL A 325 28.23 2.29 -11.22
N VAL A 326 27.27 1.78 -12.00
CA VAL A 326 27.47 1.01 -13.24
C VAL A 326 27.46 1.90 -14.49
N THR A 327 26.80 3.05 -14.43
CA THR A 327 26.64 3.96 -15.59
C THR A 327 27.04 5.40 -15.27
N ARG A 328 27.63 6.05 -16.28
CA ARG A 328 27.85 7.49 -16.45
C ARG A 328 27.82 7.80 -17.94
#